data_AF-C2KYA3-F1
#
_entry.id   AF-C2KYA3-F1
#
_cell.length_a   1.000
_cell.length_b   1.000
_cell.length_c   1.000
_cell.angle_alpha   90.00
_cell.angle_beta   90.00
_cell.angle_gamma   90.00
#
_symmetry.space_group_name_H-M   'P 1'
#
loop_
_entity.id
_entity.type
_entity.pdbx_description
1 polymer ?
#
loop_
_entity_poly.entity_id
_entity_poly.type
_entity_poly.pdbx_seq_one_letter_code
_entity_poly.pdbx_strand_id
1 'polypeptide(L)'
;MIYIFAYITRERKLIDMMTAKVFKNGRSQAIRLPKECRFSSDEVVVNKIGDIVILLPKQNKWDSFMKAIDMFSDDFMADRRTTDIVQERDEL
;
A
#
# COMPACT_ATOMS: atom_id res chain seq x y z
N MET A 1 6.40 -0.11 34.35
CA MET A 1 5.15 -0.79 33.91
C MET A 1 4.01 0.18 33.59
N ILE A 2 3.87 1.33 34.25
CA ILE A 2 2.83 2.33 33.87
C ILE A 2 3.22 3.09 32.59
N TYR A 3 4.51 3.36 32.39
CA TYR A 3 5.03 4.12 31.24
C TYR A 3 4.92 3.35 29.90
N ILE A 4 5.17 2.04 29.91
CA ILE A 4 4.99 1.16 28.74
C ILE A 4 3.51 1.04 28.37
N PHE A 5 2.61 0.94 29.35
CA PHE A 5 1.17 0.85 29.10
C PHE A 5 0.64 2.16 28.50
N ALA A 6 1.11 3.31 28.97
CA ALA A 6 0.76 4.62 28.42
C ALA A 6 1.24 4.78 26.95
N TYR A 7 2.43 4.31 26.61
CA TYR A 7 2.96 4.37 25.23
C TYR A 7 2.18 3.45 24.27
N ILE A 8 1.83 2.23 24.71
CA ILE A 8 1.03 1.30 23.89
C ILE A 8 -0.42 1.80 23.71
N THR A 9 -0.97 2.54 24.68
CA THR A 9 -2.37 3.00 24.63
C THR A 9 -2.53 4.31 23.82
N ARG A 10 -1.46 5.09 23.61
CA ARG A 10 -1.54 6.41 22.97
C ARG A 10 -1.58 6.40 21.43
N GLU A 11 -1.31 5.27 20.77
CA GLU A 11 -1.39 5.12 19.30
C GLU A 11 -2.24 3.95 18.81
N ARG A 12 -3.29 3.57 19.55
CA ARG A 12 -4.41 2.90 18.90
C ARG A 12 -5.27 3.95 18.19
N LYS A 13 -4.73 4.53 17.11
CA LYS A 13 -5.60 4.86 15.99
C LYS A 13 -6.04 3.49 15.48
N LEU A 14 -7.22 3.05 15.94
CA LEU A 14 -7.85 1.83 15.45
C LEU A 14 -7.75 1.92 13.93
N ILE A 15 -7.00 1.00 13.31
CA ILE A 15 -7.09 0.79 11.87
C ILE A 15 -8.53 0.34 11.71
N ASP A 16 -9.43 1.29 11.45
CA ASP A 16 -10.83 1.01 11.28
C ASP A 16 -10.92 0.21 9.99
N MET A 17 -11.01 -1.12 10.12
CA MET A 17 -11.07 -2.02 8.99
C MET A 17 -12.39 -1.79 8.27
N MET A 18 -12.38 -0.88 7.31
CA MET A 18 -13.54 -0.59 6.49
C MET A 18 -13.88 -1.82 5.65
N THR A 19 -15.08 -2.36 5.86
CA THR A 19 -15.62 -3.41 5.01
C THR A 19 -16.45 -2.79 3.90
N ALA A 20 -16.37 -3.35 2.70
CA ALA A 20 -17.13 -2.89 1.55
C ALA A 20 -18.09 -4.00 1.09
N LYS A 21 -19.30 -3.61 0.69
CA LYS A 21 -20.28 -4.58 0.19
C LYS A 21 -19.93 -5.00 -1.24
N VAL A 22 -19.83 -6.31 -1.44
CA VAL A 22 -19.74 -6.93 -2.76
C VAL A 22 -21.14 -7.19 -3.29
N PHE A 23 -21.38 -6.89 -4.57
CA PHE A 23 -22.66 -7.12 -5.22
C PHE A 23 -22.48 -7.45 -6.71
N LYS A 24 -23.58 -7.84 -7.38
CA LYS A 24 -23.61 -8.10 -8.82
C LYS A 24 -24.06 -6.86 -9.59
N ASN A 25 -23.39 -6.56 -10.70
CA ASN A 25 -23.82 -5.56 -11.68
C ASN A 25 -23.89 -6.24 -13.06
N GLY A 26 -25.11 -6.60 -13.49
CA GLY A 26 -25.30 -7.47 -14.65
C GLY A 26 -24.61 -8.83 -14.45
N ARG A 27 -23.74 -9.21 -15.39
CA ARG A 27 -22.93 -10.44 -15.33
C ARG A 27 -21.63 -10.28 -14.52
N SER A 28 -21.32 -9.05 -14.08
CA SER A 28 -20.07 -8.71 -13.41
C SER A 28 -20.24 -8.61 -11.88
N GLN A 29 -19.11 -8.62 -11.16
CA GLN A 29 -19.04 -8.33 -9.73
C GLN A 29 -18.57 -6.89 -9.52
N ALA A 30 -19.11 -6.23 -8.52
CA ALA A 30 -18.78 -4.86 -8.16
C ALA A 30 -18.62 -4.72 -6.64
N ILE A 31 -17.82 -3.74 -6.23
CA ILE A 31 -17.61 -3.37 -4.83
C ILE A 31 -18.13 -1.96 -4.64
N ARG A 32 -18.97 -1.74 -3.62
CA ARG A 32 -19.41 -0.40 -3.24
C ARG A 32 -18.36 0.22 -2.32
N LEU A 33 -17.49 1.05 -2.89
CA LEU A 33 -16.45 1.73 -2.12
C LEU A 33 -17.06 2.68 -1.08
N PRO A 34 -16.59 2.63 0.19
CA PRO A 34 -16.85 3.65 1.18
C PRO A 34 -16.48 5.05 0.67
N LYS A 35 -17.07 6.09 1.24
CA LYS A 35 -16.89 7.47 0.76
C LYS A 35 -15.42 7.90 0.81
N GLU A 36 -14.72 7.42 1.83
CA GLU A 36 -13.33 7.71 2.16
C GLU A 36 -12.35 7.04 1.20
N CYS A 37 -12.77 5.97 0.52
CA CYS A 37 -11.95 5.19 -0.41
C CYS A 37 -12.26 5.50 -1.90
N ARG A 38 -13.05 6.54 -2.20
CA ARG A 38 -13.41 6.88 -3.58
C ARG A 38 -12.21 7.45 -4.34
N PHE A 39 -12.05 7.02 -5.58
CA PHE A 39 -11.11 7.63 -6.51
C PHE A 39 -11.71 8.90 -7.11
N SER A 40 -10.87 9.87 -7.44
CA SER A 40 -11.26 11.06 -8.21
C SER A 40 -11.34 10.79 -9.72
N SER A 41 -10.79 9.65 -10.17
CA SER A 41 -10.79 9.24 -11.58
C SER A 41 -11.86 8.19 -11.86
N ASP A 42 -12.37 8.17 -13.09
CA ASP A 42 -13.37 7.20 -13.54
C ASP A 42 -12.79 5.80 -13.79
N GLU A 43 -11.47 5.71 -13.96
CA GLU A 43 -10.76 4.47 -14.24
C GLU A 43 -9.62 4.20 -13.25
N VAL A 44 -9.45 2.92 -12.92
CA VAL A 44 -8.36 2.40 -12.08
C VAL A 44 -7.66 1.24 -12.78
N VAL A 45 -6.38 1.10 -12.50
CA VAL A 45 -5.59 -0.09 -12.82
C VAL A 45 -5.84 -1.13 -11.74
N VAL A 46 -6.05 -2.37 -12.15
CA VAL A 46 -6.32 -3.50 -11.26
C VAL A 46 -5.15 -4.49 -11.34
N ASN A 47 -4.61 -4.86 -10.18
CA ASN A 47 -3.64 -5.95 -10.07
C ASN A 47 -4.14 -6.98 -9.04
N LYS A 48 -3.97 -8.27 -9.33
CA LYS A 48 -4.39 -9.36 -8.43
C LYS A 48 -3.19 -10.21 -8.05
N ILE A 49 -2.97 -10.39 -6.76
CA ILE A 49 -1.91 -11.23 -6.20
C ILE A 49 -2.56 -12.20 -5.22
N GLY A 50 -2.66 -13.49 -5.60
CA GLY A 50 -3.42 -14.48 -4.83
C GLY A 50 -4.88 -14.04 -4.66
N ASP A 51 -5.31 -13.89 -3.41
CA ASP A 51 -6.66 -13.44 -3.06
C ASP A 51 -6.79 -11.90 -2.88
N ILE A 52 -5.69 -11.17 -3.08
CA ILE A 52 -5.63 -9.71 -2.89
C ILE A 52 -5.85 -9.01 -4.23
N VAL A 53 -6.75 -8.01 -4.24
CA VAL A 53 -6.96 -7.12 -5.39
C VAL A 53 -6.50 -5.71 -5.01
N ILE A 54 -5.57 -5.17 -5.80
CA ILE A 54 -4.99 -3.84 -5.64
C ILE A 54 -5.58 -2.94 -6.73
N LEU A 55 -6.13 -1.80 -6.32
CA LEU A 55 -6.71 -0.79 -7.21
C LEU A 55 -5.86 0.48 -7.14
N LEU A 56 -5.39 0.96 -8.29
CA LEU A 56 -4.55 2.17 -8.40
C LEU A 56 -5.16 3.15 -9.40
N PRO A 57 -5.12 4.47 -9.16
CA PRO A 57 -5.60 5.45 -10.14
C PRO A 57 -4.79 5.36 -11.44
N LYS A 58 -5.48 5.30 -12.59
CA LYS A 58 -4.82 5.09 -13.90
C LYS A 58 -3.84 6.19 -14.27
N GLN A 59 -4.21 7.44 -13.97
CA GLN A 59 -3.46 8.63 -14.36
C GLN A 59 -2.37 9.01 -13.35
N ASN A 60 -2.37 8.40 -12.16
CA ASN A 60 -1.52 8.85 -11.05
C ASN A 60 -0.82 7.69 -10.34
N LYS A 61 -0.13 6.86 -11.12
CA LYS A 61 0.61 5.71 -10.60
C LYS A 61 1.76 6.12 -9.67
N TRP A 62 2.32 7.30 -9.91
CA TRP A 62 3.50 7.80 -9.20
C TRP A 62 3.17 8.45 -7.86
N ASP A 63 2.05 9.15 -7.68
CA ASP A 63 1.76 9.78 -6.37
C ASP A 63 1.55 8.77 -5.25
N SER A 64 0.89 7.63 -5.52
CA SER A 64 0.75 6.56 -4.51
C SER A 64 2.10 5.92 -4.18
N PHE A 65 3.00 5.81 -5.17
CA PHE A 65 4.35 5.31 -4.96
C PHE A 65 5.21 6.31 -4.17
N MET A 66 5.11 7.61 -4.48
CA MET A 66 5.81 8.68 -3.76
C MET A 66 5.32 8.78 -2.32
N LYS A 67 4.00 8.68 -2.06
CA LYS A 67 3.47 8.59 -0.69
C LYS A 67 3.97 7.37 0.06
N ALA A 68 4.17 6.24 -0.61
CA ALA A 68 4.74 5.05 0.01
C ALA A 68 6.23 5.27 0.35
N ILE A 69 6.97 6.04 -0.45
CA ILE A 69 8.32 6.49 -0.12
C ILE A 69 8.30 7.40 1.12
N ASP A 70 7.34 8.32 1.21
CA ASP A 70 7.21 9.23 2.35
C ASP A 70 6.82 8.51 3.67
N MET A 71 6.43 7.24 3.62
CA MET A 71 6.16 6.43 4.81
C MET A 71 7.41 5.76 5.39
N PHE A 72 8.56 5.82 4.70
CA PHE A 72 9.81 5.35 5.27
C PHE A 72 10.24 6.26 6.44
N SER A 73 10.84 5.66 7.46
CA SER A 73 11.42 6.41 8.58
C SER A 73 12.67 7.18 8.12
N ASP A 74 13.02 8.25 8.84
CA ASP A 74 14.16 9.11 8.49
C ASP A 74 15.50 8.33 8.42
N ASP A 75 15.58 7.20 9.12
CA ASP A 75 16.73 6.28 9.13
C ASP A 75 16.68 5.18 8.07
N PHE A 76 15.64 5.14 7.23
CA PHE A 76 15.54 4.19 6.14
C PHE A 76 16.72 4.36 5.17
N MET A 77 17.52 3.31 5.02
CA MET A 77 18.76 3.31 4.23
C MET A 77 19.84 4.29 4.73
N ALA A 78 19.88 4.60 6.03
CA ALA A 78 20.93 5.44 6.63
C ALA A 78 22.35 4.96 6.31
N ASP A 79 22.56 3.64 6.28
CA ASP A 79 23.84 3.00 5.98
C ASP A 79 24.13 2.85 4.47
N ARG A 80 23.29 3.46 3.61
CA ARG A 80 23.31 3.35 2.14
C ARG A 80 23.09 1.92 1.65
N ARG A 81 23.03 1.76 0.33
CA ARG A 81 23.06 0.43 -0.30
C ARG A 81 24.50 -0.07 -0.26
N THR A 82 24.72 -1.27 0.25
CA THR A 82 25.95 -2.01 -0.04
C THR A 82 25.94 -2.36 -1.52
N THR A 83 26.85 -1.75 -2.28
CA THR A 83 27.21 -2.26 -3.60
C THR A 83 28.12 -3.45 -3.36
N ASP A 84 27.54 -4.64 -3.22
CA ASP A 84 28.34 -5.85 -3.26
C ASP A 84 29.09 -5.90 -4.59
N ILE A 85 30.32 -6.41 -4.50
CA ILE A 85 31.30 -6.59 -5.57
C ILE A 85 30.62 -7.15 -6.82
N VAL A 86 30.84 -6.49 -7.96
CA VAL A 86 30.38 -6.97 -9.27
C VAL A 86 30.87 -8.40 -9.46
N GLN A 87 29.94 -9.35 -9.55
CA GLN A 87 30.27 -10.73 -9.83
C GLN A 87 30.81 -10.81 -11.27
N GLU A 88 32.10 -11.14 -11.43
CA GLU A 88 32.65 -11.46 -12.74
C GLU A 88 31.89 -12.67 -13.30
N ARG A 89 31.36 -12.49 -14.50
CA ARG A 89 30.60 -13.51 -15.22
C ARG A 89 31.60 -14.31 -16.02
N ASP A 90 31.67 -15.63 -15.79
CA ASP A 90 32.53 -16.50 -16.59
C ASP A 90 32.24 -16.31 -18.09
N GLU A 91 33.29 -16.02 -18.85
CA GLU A 91 33.23 -16.02 -20.32
C GLU A 91 33.07 -17.47 -20.79
N LEU A 92 32.07 -17.70 -21.66
CA LEU A 92 31.72 -19.02 -22.20
C LEU A 92 32.78 -19.54 -23.19
#